data_AF-A0A3N5NKY9-F1
#
_entry.id   AF-A0A3N5NKY9-F1
#
_cell.length_a   1.000
_cell.length_b   1.000
_cell.length_c   1.000
_cell.angle_alpha   90.00
_cell.angle_beta   90.00
_cell.angle_gamma   90.00
#
_symmetry.space_group_name_H-M   'P 1'
#
loop_
_entity.id
_entity.type
_entity.pdbx_description
1 polymer ?
#
loop_
_entity_poly.entity_id
_entity_poly.type
_entity_poly.pdbx_seq_one_letter_code
_entity_poly.pdbx_strand_id
1 'polypeptide(L)' 'NGDQEIYLEEDQSTYIPKTHRHRLENPGKIPLQIIEIQSGPYLEEDDIVRFGDIYGRT' A
#
# COMPACT_ATOMS: atom_id res chain seq x y z
N ASN A 1 8.30 1.75 2.32
CA ASN A 1 8.20 2.85 1.33
C ASN A 1 9.45 2.82 0.47
N GLY A 2 9.34 2.34 -0.77
CA GLY A 2 10.53 1.96 -1.54
C GLY A 2 11.32 0.87 -0.79
N ASP A 3 12.61 1.10 -0.56
CA ASP A 3 13.51 0.16 0.11
C ASP A 3 13.54 0.29 1.65
N GLN A 4 12.74 1.18 2.23
CA GLN A 4 12.68 1.42 3.68
C GLN A 4 11.45 0.78 4.33
N GLU A 5 11.63 0.11 5.46
CA GLU A 5 10.52 -0.30 6.33
C GLU A 5 10.11 0.85 7.26
N ILE A 6 8.80 1.08 7.36
CA ILE A 6 8.21 2.11 8.21
C ILE A 6 7.09 1.45 9.01
N TYR A 7 7.14 1.60 10.33
CA TYR A 7 6.05 1.21 11.21
C TYR A 7 5.13 2.40 11.42
N LEU A 8 3.83 2.18 11.27
CA LEU A 8 2.80 3.19 11.50
C LEU A 8 1.91 2.74 12.66
N GLU A 9 1.60 3.69 13.54
CA GLU A 9 0.62 3.54 14.61
C GLU A 9 -0.74 4.14 14.20
N GLU A 10 -1.74 4.01 15.06
CA GLU A 10 -3.04 4.66 14.88
C GLU A 10 -2.87 6.18 14.67
N ASP A 11 -3.72 6.77 13.82
CA ASP A 11 -3.68 8.16 13.37
C ASP A 11 -2.41 8.62 12.62
N GLN A 12 -1.46 7.71 12.35
CA GLN A 12 -0.31 8.01 11.51
C GLN A 12 -0.63 7.75 10.03
N SER A 13 0.00 8.56 9.17
CA SER A 13 -0.11 8.41 7.71
C SER A 13 1.25 8.49 7.06
N THR A 14 1.34 7.93 5.86
CA THR A 14 2.53 8.04 5.04
C THR A 14 2.13 8.31 3.60
N TYR A 15 2.96 9.07 2.89
CA TYR A 15 2.78 9.30 1.47
C TYR A 15 3.57 8.26 0.67
N ILE A 16 2.90 7.62 -0.28
CA ILE A 16 3.52 6.68 -1.21
C ILE A 16 3.76 7.44 -2.52
N PRO A 17 5.02 7.73 -2.89
CA PRO A 17 5.28 8.45 -4.12
C PRO A 17 4.95 7.60 -5.34
N LYS A 18 4.64 8.27 -6.46
CA LYS A 18 4.46 7.59 -7.76
C LYS A 18 5.67 6.71 -8.09
N THR A 19 5.42 5.64 -8.84
CA THR A 19 6.43 4.67 -9.30
C THR A 19 7.23 3.98 -8.18
N HIS A 20 6.82 4.10 -6.91
CA HIS A 20 7.47 3.41 -5.80
C HIS A 20 6.74 2.10 -5.50
N ARG A 21 7.53 1.01 -5.52
CA ARG A 21 7.06 -0.27 -4.98
C ARG A 21 6.87 -0.13 -3.48
N HIS A 22 5.79 -0.70 -3.00
CA HIS A 22 5.45 -0.72 -1.59
C HIS A 22 4.64 -1.98 -1.28
N ARG A 23 4.62 -2.35 -0.01
CA ARG A 23 3.81 -3.44 0.52
C ARG A 23 3.29 -2.99 1.88
N LEU A 24 2.01 -3.24 2.13
CA LEU A 24 1.41 -3.06 3.44
C LEU A 24 1.33 -4.43 4.12
N GLU A 25 1.71 -4.47 5.39
CA GLU A 25 1.63 -5.66 6.23
C GLU A 25 1.05 -5.26 7.59
N ASN A 26 0.15 -6.08 8.13
CA ASN A 26 -0.33 -5.94 9.50
C ASN A 26 0.36 -7.01 10.37
N PRO A 27 1.43 -6.67 11.11
CA PRO A 27 2.10 -7.61 12.01
C PRO A 27 1.29 -7.86 13.30
N GLY A 28 0.24 -7.07 13.55
CA GLY A 28 -0.61 -7.18 14.72
C GLY A 28 -1.53 -8.39 14.69
N LYS A 29 -2.02 -8.77 15.86
CA LYS A 29 -3.02 -9.85 16.02
C LYS A 29 -4.47 -9.38 15.90
N ILE A 30 -4.66 -8.07 15.76
CA ILE A 30 -5.97 -7.42 15.68
C ILE A 30 -6.20 -7.01 14.22
N PRO A 31 -7.43 -7.15 13.67
CA PRO A 31 -7.75 -6.63 12.35
C PRO A 31 -7.45 -5.14 12.25
N LEU A 32 -6.70 -4.76 11.22
CA LEU A 32 -6.37 -3.36 10.90
C LEU A 32 -7.36 -2.83 9.87
N GLN A 33 -7.86 -1.62 10.09
CA GLN A 33 -8.59 -0.86 9.09
C GLN A 33 -7.68 0.25 8.57
N ILE A 34 -7.59 0.39 7.24
CA ILE A 34 -6.80 1.42 6.58
C ILE A 34 -7.69 2.22 5.64
N ILE A 35 -7.32 3.48 5.43
CA ILE A 35 -7.90 4.32 4.40
C ILE A 35 -6.77 4.62 3.41
N GLU A 36 -6.95 4.17 2.17
CA GLU A 36 -6.07 4.51 1.07
C GLU A 36 -6.71 5.62 0.24
N ILE A 37 -5.97 6.69 -0.01
CA ILE A 37 -6.40 7.79 -0.87
C ILE A 37 -5.48 7.82 -2.08
N GLN A 38 -6.02 7.48 -3.24
CA GLN A 38 -5.32 7.58 -4.51
C GLN A 38 -5.59 8.96 -5.12
N SER A 39 -4.55 9.64 -5.58
CA SER A 39 -4.63 10.99 -6.12
C SER A 39 -3.79 11.10 -7.38
N GLY A 40 -4.45 11.41 -8.50
CA GLY A 40 -3.80 11.49 -9.79
C GLY A 40 -4.81 11.82 -10.90
N PRO A 41 -4.33 12.21 -12.09
CA PRO A 41 -5.18 12.47 -13.25
C PRO A 41 -5.76 11.19 -13.87
N TYR A 42 -5.21 10.02 -13.53
CA TYR A 42 -5.59 8.71 -14.04
C TYR A 42 -5.40 7.68 -12.92
N LEU A 43 -6.45 6.91 -12.60
CA LEU A 43 -6.52 6.03 -11.43
C LEU A 43 -7.23 4.72 -11.79
N GLU A 44 -6.84 4.12 -12.91
CA GLU A 44 -7.41 2.87 -13.40
C GLU A 44 -6.54 1.67 -12.97
N GLU A 45 -7.10 0.47 -13.06
CA GLU A 45 -6.41 -0.77 -12.64
C GLU A 45 -5.13 -1.07 -13.44
N ASP A 46 -5.03 -0.57 -14.67
CA ASP A 46 -3.85 -0.72 -15.53
C ASP A 46 -2.69 0.21 -15.15
N ASP A 47 -2.93 1.24 -14.32
CA ASP A 47 -1.87 2.06 -13.70
C ASP A 47 -1.19 1.33 -12.52
N ILE A 48 -1.71 0.18 -12.10
CA ILE A 48 -1.21 -0.58 -10.95
C ILE A 48 -0.42 -1.81 -11.40
N VAL A 49 0.90 -1.77 -11.16
CA VAL A 49 1.76 -2.94 -11.37
C VAL A 49 1.85 -3.77 -10.08
N ARG A 50 1.35 -5.01 -10.13
CA ARG A 50 1.38 -5.96 -9.01
C ARG A 50 2.59 -6.90 -9.13
N PHE A 51 3.47 -6.89 -8.13
CA PHE A 51 4.75 -7.63 -8.17
C PHE A 51 4.72 -8.98 -7.46
N GLY A 52 3.68 -9.25 -6.67
CA GLY A 52 3.53 -10.49 -5.93
C GLY A 52 2.08 -10.68 -5.56
N ASP A 53 1.54 -11.81 -5.97
CA ASP A 53 0.19 -12.21 -5.62
C ASP A 53 0.25 -13.54 -4.87
N ILE A 54 0.35 -13.44 -3.54
CA ILE A 54 0.21 -14.59 -2.64
C ILE A 54 -1.26 -14.90 -2.33
N TYR A 55 -2.20 -14.15 -2.91
CA TYR A 55 -3.63 -14.23 -2.66
C TYR A 55 -4.44 -14.76 -3.86
N GLY A 56 -3.81 -15.06 -5.00
CA GLY A 56 -4.39 -15.74 -6.16
C GLY A 56 -5.44 -14.94 -6.93
N ARG A 57 -5.29 -13.62 -7.01
CA ARG A 57 -6.14 -12.71 -7.79
C ARG A 57 -5.56 -12.57 -9.21
N THR A 58 -6.22 -13.22 -10.17
CA THR A 58 -5.96 -13.16 -11.61
C THR A 58 -6.06 -11.76 -12.18
#